data_AF-A0A2B4RUU9-F1
#
_entry.id   AF-A0A2B4RUU9-F1
#
_cell.length_a   1.000
_cell.length_b   1.000
_cell.length_c   1.000
_cell.angle_alpha   90.00
_cell.angle_beta   90.00
_cell.angle_gamma   90.00
#
_symmetry.space_group_name_H-M   'P 1'
#
loop_
_entity.id
_entity.type
_entity.pdbx_description
1 polymer ?
#
loop_
_entity_poly.entity_id
_entity_poly.type
_entity_poly.pdbx_seq_one_letter_code
_entity_poly.pdbx_strand_id
1 'polypeptide(L)'
;MEIALESLDGQVDTVIVAKTSHSICGGMKTTNCLEIRDQLKHLKNIPFPKLGKRSKIDMLIGSDYYNLLFPVKEVHGGDGEPSARLCPLGWTAIGTIDVCEQHESCSTGFLHTYRMQKSDAKRAIAAVLSDAEVSDEELEMIFAGVESLLNSRPLTTVSDDPNDNLVLTPNHFLIGQMGDNFVPESVDSTPFNLSGKRWRRVQELTRHV
;
A
#
# COMPACT_ATOMS: atom_id res chain seq x y z
N MET A 1 22.68 -0.03 8.40
CA MET A 1 23.57 1.15 8.27
C MET A 1 22.74 2.36 8.62
N GLU A 2 23.18 3.18 9.56
CA GLU A 2 22.53 4.47 9.84
C GLU A 2 22.95 5.50 8.79
N ILE A 3 21.97 6.22 8.25
CA ILE A 3 22.16 7.22 7.20
C ILE A 3 21.38 8.47 7.59
N ALA A 4 22.06 9.61 7.62
CA ALA A 4 21.42 10.91 7.73
C ALA A 4 20.70 11.22 6.40
N LEU A 5 19.46 11.67 6.50
CA LEU A 5 18.56 11.96 5.41
C LEU A 5 18.00 13.37 5.62
N GLU A 6 18.29 14.26 4.68
CA GLU A 6 17.79 15.63 4.66
C GLU A 6 16.98 15.88 3.39
N SER A 7 15.81 16.53 3.49
CA SER A 7 15.07 17.00 2.32
C SER A 7 15.74 18.23 1.70
N LEU A 8 15.52 18.47 0.41
CA LEU A 8 16.16 19.59 -0.30
C LEU A 8 15.76 20.98 0.21
N ASP A 9 14.62 21.08 0.88
CA ASP A 9 14.13 22.30 1.52
C ASP A 9 14.53 22.41 3.00
N GLY A 10 15.27 21.42 3.53
CA GLY A 10 15.73 21.35 4.92
C GLY A 10 14.63 21.11 5.95
N GLN A 11 13.39 20.85 5.53
CA GLN A 11 12.27 20.64 6.45
C GLN A 11 12.28 19.27 7.13
N VAL A 12 12.91 18.28 6.48
CA VAL A 12 13.19 16.98 7.05
C VAL A 12 14.69 16.87 7.26
N ASP A 13 15.10 16.60 8.49
CA ASP A 13 16.45 16.20 8.87
C ASP A 13 16.32 15.07 9.89
N THR A 14 16.66 13.86 9.48
CA THR A 14 16.46 12.65 10.29
C THR A 14 17.55 11.62 10.01
N VAL A 15 17.71 10.66 10.91
CA VAL A 15 18.50 9.46 10.68
C VAL A 15 17.57 8.29 10.39
N ILE A 16 17.90 7.51 9.36
CA ILE A 16 17.21 6.26 9.03
C ILE A 16 18.18 5.08 9.08
N VAL A 17 17.66 3.90 9.36
CA VAL A 17 18.39 2.63 9.37
C VAL A 17 18.10 1.91 8.06
N ALA A 18 19.07 1.91 7.16
CA ALA A 18 18.97 1.24 5.87
C ALA A 18 19.62 -0.16 5.89
N LYS A 19 19.00 -1.09 5.16
CA LYS A 19 19.64 -2.34 4.73
C LYS A 19 20.46 -2.07 3.46
N THR A 20 21.59 -2.76 3.32
CA THR A 20 22.53 -2.56 2.20
C THR A 20 22.50 -3.75 1.24
N SER A 21 22.57 -3.48 -0.06
CA SER A 21 22.73 -4.49 -1.12
C SER A 21 23.75 -3.98 -2.15
N HIS A 22 24.47 -4.90 -2.80
CA HIS A 22 25.41 -4.56 -3.88
C HIS A 22 24.70 -3.98 -5.13
N SER A 23 23.43 -4.33 -5.33
CA SER A 23 22.58 -3.80 -6.39
C SER A 23 21.17 -3.63 -5.84
N ILE A 24 20.77 -2.38 -5.62
CA ILE A 24 19.46 -2.06 -5.03
C ILE A 24 18.37 -2.07 -6.11
N CYS A 25 18.66 -1.49 -7.29
CA CYS A 25 17.67 -1.30 -8.35
C CYS A 25 18.06 -1.91 -9.71
N GLY A 26 19.02 -2.84 -9.76
CA GLY A 26 19.30 -3.60 -10.99
C GLY A 26 19.67 -2.79 -12.24
N GLY A 27 20.11 -1.52 -12.10
CA GLY A 27 20.40 -0.63 -13.23
C GLY A 27 19.28 0.36 -13.60
N MET A 28 18.20 0.42 -12.82
CA MET A 28 17.14 1.43 -12.96
C MET A 28 17.73 2.85 -12.98
N LYS A 29 17.28 3.65 -13.94
CA LYS A 29 17.70 5.05 -14.12
C LYS A 29 16.72 5.98 -13.41
N THR A 30 17.23 7.11 -12.94
CA THR A 30 16.40 8.18 -12.38
C THR A 30 15.52 8.82 -13.46
N THR A 31 14.22 8.91 -13.21
CA THR A 31 13.27 9.61 -14.08
C THR A 31 13.29 11.11 -13.79
N ASN A 32 13.44 11.94 -14.84
CA ASN A 32 13.45 13.38 -14.69
C ASN A 32 12.02 13.95 -14.75
N CYS A 33 11.42 14.18 -13.59
CA CYS A 33 10.06 14.73 -13.49
C CYS A 33 9.93 16.12 -14.14
N LEU A 34 11.03 16.85 -14.35
CA LEU A 34 11.00 18.14 -15.04
C LEU A 34 10.70 17.99 -16.54
N GLU A 35 11.06 16.87 -17.16
CA GLU A 35 10.83 16.63 -18.59
C GLU A 35 9.35 16.41 -18.91
N ILE A 36 8.61 15.71 -18.03
CA ILE A 36 7.14 15.56 -18.17
C ILE A 36 6.36 16.81 -17.81
N ARG A 37 6.90 17.62 -16.90
CA ARG A 37 6.21 18.78 -16.35
C ARG A 37 5.78 19.76 -17.44
N ASP A 38 6.64 19.94 -18.44
CA ASP A 38 6.42 20.91 -19.49
C ASP A 38 5.39 20.43 -20.53
N GLN A 39 5.09 19.12 -20.54
CA GLN A 39 4.12 18.49 -21.44
C GLN A 39 2.69 18.47 -20.85
N LEU A 40 2.57 18.48 -19.51
CA LEU A 40 1.30 18.27 -18.81
C LEU A 40 0.82 19.55 -18.10
N LYS A 41 -0.37 20.02 -18.46
CA LYS A 41 -0.92 21.32 -18.00
C LYS A 41 -1.03 21.42 -16.48
N HIS A 42 -1.47 20.37 -15.80
CA HIS A 42 -1.64 20.33 -14.34
C HIS A 42 -0.31 20.27 -13.59
N LEU A 43 0.77 19.83 -14.23
CA LEU A 43 2.09 19.72 -13.61
C LEU A 43 2.95 20.98 -13.78
N LYS A 44 2.61 21.87 -14.71
CA LYS A 44 3.43 23.03 -15.11
C LYS A 44 3.98 23.87 -13.94
N ASN A 45 3.20 24.02 -12.86
CA ASN A 45 3.56 24.83 -11.70
C ASN A 45 4.12 24.02 -10.52
N ILE A 46 4.38 22.73 -10.71
CA ILE A 46 4.94 21.87 -9.66
C ILE A 46 6.46 22.05 -9.60
N PRO A 47 7.02 22.43 -8.44
CA PRO A 47 8.46 22.62 -8.29
C PRO A 47 9.14 21.27 -8.05
N PHE A 48 9.19 20.43 -9.09
CA PHE A 48 9.93 19.17 -9.02
C PHE A 48 11.43 19.42 -8.78
N PRO A 49 12.09 18.56 -7.99
CA PRO A 49 13.50 18.71 -7.70
C PRO A 49 14.34 18.44 -8.97
N LYS A 50 15.45 19.18 -9.10
CA LYS A 50 16.45 18.88 -10.14
C LYS A 50 17.20 17.62 -9.76
N LEU A 51 17.35 16.70 -10.70
CA LEU A 51 18.17 15.51 -10.49
C LEU A 51 19.63 15.90 -10.23
N GLY A 52 20.27 15.18 -9.33
CA GLY A 52 21.71 15.29 -9.11
C GLY A 52 22.49 14.82 -10.34
N LYS A 53 23.81 15.10 -10.36
CA LYS A 53 24.70 14.69 -11.46
C LYS A 53 24.78 13.16 -11.65
N ARG A 54 24.36 12.38 -10.65
CA ARG A 54 24.32 10.91 -10.70
C ARG A 54 22.92 10.46 -11.09
N SER A 55 22.83 9.65 -12.14
CA SER A 55 21.59 9.02 -12.62
C SER A 55 21.31 7.65 -11.98
N LYS A 56 22.13 7.25 -11.00
CA LYS A 56 22.01 5.99 -10.27
C LYS A 56 21.18 6.20 -9.00
N ILE A 57 20.24 5.30 -8.75
CA ILE A 57 19.49 5.27 -7.50
C ILE A 57 20.37 4.67 -6.40
N ASP A 58 20.61 5.44 -5.35
CA ASP A 58 21.46 5.05 -4.22
C ASP A 58 20.68 4.40 -3.07
N MET A 59 19.38 4.65 -2.97
CA MET A 59 18.53 4.21 -1.86
C MET A 59 17.09 3.98 -2.30
N LEU A 60 16.46 2.93 -1.78
CA LEU A 60 15.01 2.73 -1.83
C LEU A 60 14.41 3.01 -0.45
N ILE A 61 13.39 3.86 -0.40
CA ILE A 61 12.64 4.16 0.81
C ILE A 61 11.30 3.42 0.71
N GLY A 62 11.06 2.52 1.65
CA GLY A 62 9.89 1.64 1.67
C GLY A 62 8.91 1.95 2.80
N SER A 63 8.08 0.96 3.13
CA SER A 63 7.05 1.02 4.18
C SER A 63 7.61 1.36 5.56
N ASP A 64 8.83 0.92 5.86
CA ASP A 64 9.49 1.14 7.15
C ASP A 64 9.66 2.64 7.47
N TYR A 65 9.66 3.47 6.43
CA TYR A 65 9.71 4.93 6.53
C TYR A 65 8.56 5.59 5.76
N TYR A 66 7.38 4.96 5.77
CA TYR A 66 6.18 5.49 5.10
C TYR A 66 5.82 6.91 5.56
N ASN A 67 6.18 7.28 6.80
CA ASN A 67 6.01 8.62 7.31
C ASN A 67 6.80 9.70 6.52
N LEU A 68 7.77 9.33 5.70
CA LEU A 68 8.50 10.25 4.81
C LEU A 68 7.85 10.37 3.42
N LEU A 69 6.91 9.48 3.11
CA LEU A 69 6.30 9.30 1.80
C LEU A 69 4.79 9.55 1.79
N PHE A 70 4.20 9.92 2.95
CA PHE A 70 2.78 10.19 3.01
C PHE A 70 2.42 11.44 2.19
N PRO A 71 1.24 11.47 1.55
CA PRO A 71 0.84 12.60 0.73
C PRO A 71 0.41 13.78 1.61
N VAL A 72 1.15 14.88 1.54
CA VAL A 72 0.81 16.20 2.11
C VAL A 72 -0.16 16.92 1.18
N LYS A 73 0.11 16.88 -0.12
CA LYS A 73 -0.72 17.49 -1.17
C LYS A 73 -0.67 16.65 -2.44
N GLU A 74 -1.75 16.64 -3.20
CA GLU A 74 -1.86 15.89 -4.45
C GLU A 74 -2.48 16.77 -5.54
N VAL A 75 -1.91 16.71 -6.74
CA VAL A 75 -2.42 17.36 -7.96
C VAL A 75 -2.65 16.26 -8.97
N HIS A 76 -3.92 15.99 -9.23
CA HIS A 76 -4.35 14.84 -10.02
C HIS A 76 -4.24 15.15 -11.51
N GLY A 77 -3.78 14.17 -12.28
CA GLY A 77 -3.93 14.14 -13.73
C GLY A 77 -5.31 13.65 -14.16
N GLY A 78 -5.59 13.72 -15.45
CA GLY A 78 -6.72 13.02 -16.06
C GLY A 78 -6.52 11.51 -16.12
N ASP A 79 -7.46 10.81 -16.77
CA ASP A 79 -7.40 9.35 -16.91
C ASP A 79 -6.11 8.92 -17.64
N GLY A 80 -5.30 8.08 -16.98
CA GLY A 80 -4.03 7.59 -17.50
C GLY A 80 -2.85 8.57 -17.38
N GLU A 81 -3.08 9.82 -16.94
CA GLU A 81 -2.01 10.80 -16.73
C GLU A 81 -1.37 10.68 -15.34
N PRO A 82 -0.08 10.99 -15.21
CA PRO A 82 0.57 11.00 -13.90
C PRO A 82 0.06 12.15 -13.03
N SER A 83 0.06 11.93 -11.73
CA SER A 83 -0.28 12.92 -10.70
C SER A 83 0.98 13.40 -9.99
N ALA A 84 0.99 14.66 -9.53
CA ALA A 84 2.04 15.15 -8.63
C ALA A 84 1.64 14.97 -7.18
N ARG A 85 2.57 14.49 -6.36
CA ARG A 85 2.40 14.31 -4.93
C ARG A 85 3.52 15.05 -4.18
N LEU A 86 3.12 15.88 -3.22
CA LEU A 86 4.01 16.44 -2.23
C LEU A 86 4.06 15.49 -1.04
N CYS A 87 5.27 15.08 -0.67
CA CYS A 87 5.57 14.33 0.55
C CYS A 87 6.52 15.16 1.42
N PRO A 88 6.80 14.76 2.67
CA PRO A 88 7.83 15.39 3.49
C PRO A 88 9.20 15.54 2.80
N LEU A 89 9.57 14.60 1.92
CA LEU A 89 10.84 14.67 1.15
C LEU A 89 10.79 15.57 -0.09
N GLY A 90 9.63 16.16 -0.42
CA GLY A 90 9.43 17.03 -1.57
C GLY A 90 8.43 16.49 -2.60
N TRP A 91 8.42 17.11 -3.78
CA TRP A 91 7.50 16.79 -4.87
C TRP A 91 8.00 15.60 -5.71
N THR A 92 7.08 14.67 -6.00
CA THR A 92 7.30 13.52 -6.88
C THR A 92 6.14 13.34 -7.86
N ALA A 93 6.40 12.75 -9.02
CA ALA A 93 5.37 12.33 -9.97
C ALA A 93 5.02 10.85 -9.72
N ILE A 94 3.74 10.51 -9.85
CA ILE A 94 3.20 9.18 -9.57
C ILE A 94 2.26 8.79 -10.70
N GLY A 95 2.39 7.57 -11.18
CA GLY A 95 1.63 7.02 -12.29
C GLY A 95 2.52 6.67 -13.48
N THR A 96 1.88 6.45 -14.62
CA THR A 96 2.56 6.11 -15.87
C THR A 96 3.31 7.33 -16.38
N ILE A 97 4.63 7.20 -16.50
CA ILE A 97 5.50 8.23 -17.03
C ILE A 97 6.10 7.68 -18.33
N ASP A 98 5.47 7.99 -19.45
CA ASP A 98 5.97 7.64 -20.79
C ASP A 98 7.08 8.61 -21.20
N VAL A 99 8.26 8.44 -20.59
CA VAL A 99 9.47 9.17 -20.98
C VAL A 99 10.58 8.17 -21.20
N CYS A 100 10.55 7.49 -22.34
CA CYS A 100 11.74 6.90 -22.94
C CYS A 100 11.43 6.49 -24.39
N GLU A 101 12.26 6.93 -25.34
CA GLU A 101 12.23 6.57 -26.77
C GLU A 101 12.60 5.08 -27.04
N GLN A 102 12.42 4.20 -26.06
CA GLN A 102 12.70 2.77 -26.17
C GLN A 102 11.66 1.99 -25.37
N HIS A 103 10.42 1.88 -25.90
CA HIS A 103 9.43 0.82 -25.64
C HIS A 103 9.13 0.34 -24.19
N GLU A 104 9.66 0.96 -23.14
CA GLU A 104 9.45 0.59 -21.74
C GLU A 104 8.83 1.75 -20.98
N SER A 105 7.52 1.64 -20.76
CA SER A 105 6.77 2.55 -19.90
C SER A 105 7.27 2.40 -18.46
N CYS A 106 7.75 3.49 -17.84
CA CYS A 106 8.17 3.48 -16.45
C CYS A 106 6.97 3.86 -15.58
N SER A 107 6.37 2.87 -14.92
CA SER A 107 5.31 3.12 -13.94
C SER A 107 5.91 3.44 -12.57
N THR A 108 5.63 4.64 -12.06
CA THR A 108 5.97 5.02 -10.69
C THR A 108 4.74 4.80 -9.80
N GLY A 109 4.52 3.57 -9.37
CA GLY A 109 3.40 3.21 -8.51
C GLY A 109 3.73 3.39 -7.03
N PHE A 110 3.22 4.45 -6.38
CA PHE A 110 3.20 4.51 -4.91
C PHE A 110 1.77 4.27 -4.39
N LEU A 111 1.53 2.99 -4.07
CA LEU A 111 0.36 2.32 -3.48
C LEU A 111 -0.84 3.20 -3.06
N HIS A 112 -1.74 3.48 -4.02
CA HIS A 112 -3.12 3.93 -3.73
C HIS A 112 -3.88 2.91 -2.85
N THR A 113 -3.48 1.64 -2.94
CA THR A 113 -3.99 0.50 -2.18
C THR A 113 -3.84 0.66 -0.66
N TYR A 114 -2.78 1.34 -0.17
CA TYR A 114 -2.59 1.51 1.28
C TYR A 114 -3.67 2.40 1.92
N ARG A 115 -4.07 3.48 1.23
CA ARG A 115 -5.12 4.38 1.72
C ARG A 115 -6.48 3.68 1.73
N MET A 116 -6.80 2.93 0.68
CA MET A 116 -8.05 2.16 0.61
C MET A 116 -8.10 1.09 1.70
N GLN A 117 -7.04 0.30 1.87
CA GLN A 117 -6.95 -0.70 2.94
C GLN A 117 -7.04 -0.08 4.33
N LYS A 118 -6.41 1.07 4.59
CA LYS A 118 -6.53 1.77 5.88
C LYS A 118 -7.96 2.27 6.15
N SER A 119 -8.63 2.82 5.15
CA SER A 119 -10.01 3.28 5.30
C SER A 119 -10.99 2.12 5.48
N ASP A 120 -10.77 1.02 4.76
CA ASP A 120 -11.58 -0.19 4.89
C ASP A 120 -11.34 -0.91 6.20
N ALA A 121 -10.08 -0.97 6.68
CA ALA A 121 -9.75 -1.48 8.01
C ALA A 121 -10.47 -0.68 9.08
N LYS A 122 -10.34 0.66 9.06
CA LYS A 122 -11.03 1.52 10.03
C LYS A 122 -12.54 1.34 10.01
N ARG A 123 -13.15 1.23 8.83
CA ARG A 123 -14.58 1.02 8.68
C ARG A 123 -15.02 -0.36 9.18
N ALA A 124 -14.25 -1.41 8.85
CA ALA A 124 -14.51 -2.77 9.32
C ALA A 124 -14.37 -2.84 10.85
N ILE A 125 -13.28 -2.30 11.41
CA ILE A 125 -13.07 -2.23 12.86
C ILE A 125 -14.20 -1.44 13.55
N ALA A 126 -14.59 -0.29 13.00
CA ALA A 126 -15.68 0.52 13.56
C ALA A 126 -17.03 -0.22 13.50
N ALA A 127 -17.30 -0.96 12.43
CA ALA A 127 -18.50 -1.79 12.32
C ALA A 127 -18.50 -2.96 13.32
N VAL A 128 -17.35 -3.62 13.51
CA VAL A 128 -17.19 -4.73 14.46
C VAL A 128 -17.27 -4.25 15.92
N LEU A 129 -16.63 -3.13 16.25
CA LEU A 129 -16.57 -2.63 17.61
C LEU A 129 -17.83 -1.88 18.04
N SER A 130 -18.47 -1.12 17.14
CA SER A 130 -19.64 -0.29 17.46
C SER A 130 -19.47 0.41 18.84
N ASP A 131 -20.42 0.26 19.77
CA ASP A 131 -20.36 0.77 21.16
C ASP A 131 -19.93 -0.31 22.20
N ALA A 132 -19.33 -1.42 21.76
CA ALA A 132 -19.00 -2.53 22.66
C ALA A 132 -17.72 -2.27 23.48
N GLU A 133 -17.78 -2.47 24.79
CA GLU A 133 -16.58 -2.66 25.60
C GLU A 133 -15.96 -4.03 25.31
N VAL A 134 -14.71 -4.01 24.86
CA VAL A 134 -13.89 -5.18 24.53
C VAL A 134 -12.60 -5.19 25.34
N SER A 135 -12.15 -6.37 25.73
CA SER A 135 -10.83 -6.51 26.36
C SER A 135 -9.69 -6.46 25.34
N ASP A 136 -8.46 -6.28 25.80
CA ASP A 136 -7.27 -6.22 24.95
C ASP A 136 -7.12 -7.45 24.04
N GLU A 137 -7.38 -8.66 24.55
CA GLU A 137 -7.26 -9.86 23.71
C GLU A 137 -8.45 -10.03 22.74
N GLU A 138 -9.62 -9.47 23.05
CA GLU A 138 -10.73 -9.40 22.08
C GLU A 138 -10.40 -8.41 20.96
N LEU A 139 -9.77 -7.29 21.30
CA LEU A 139 -9.32 -6.28 20.35
C LEU A 139 -8.23 -6.82 19.41
N GLU A 140 -7.22 -7.55 19.94
CA GLU A 140 -6.21 -8.22 19.12
C GLU A 140 -6.83 -9.22 18.14
N MET A 141 -7.81 -10.00 18.60
CA MET A 141 -8.51 -10.97 17.78
C MET A 141 -9.36 -10.30 16.69
N ILE A 142 -9.97 -9.16 16.99
CA ILE A 142 -10.71 -8.34 16.02
C ILE A 142 -9.77 -7.79 14.95
N PHE A 143 -8.60 -7.28 15.32
CA PHE A 143 -7.61 -6.82 14.35
C PHE A 143 -7.15 -7.94 13.42
N ALA A 144 -6.84 -9.12 13.96
CA ALA A 144 -6.47 -10.29 13.16
C ALA A 144 -7.60 -10.74 12.21
N GLY A 145 -8.85 -10.70 12.67
CA GLY A 145 -10.02 -11.01 11.85
C GLY A 145 -10.24 -10.00 10.71
N VAL A 146 -10.11 -8.70 11.00
CA VAL A 146 -10.23 -7.64 9.99
C VAL A 146 -9.09 -7.73 8.97
N GLU A 147 -7.85 -7.96 9.41
CA GLU A 147 -6.71 -8.15 8.52
C GLU A 147 -6.93 -9.33 7.56
N SER A 148 -7.35 -10.48 8.11
CA SER A 148 -7.69 -11.67 7.32
C SER A 148 -8.79 -11.40 6.29
N LEU A 149 -9.84 -10.67 6.69
CA LEU A 149 -10.94 -10.28 5.81
C LEU A 149 -10.47 -9.38 4.67
N LEU A 150 -9.68 -8.35 4.97
CA LEU A 150 -9.17 -7.43 3.95
C LEU A 150 -8.21 -8.13 2.98
N ASN A 151 -7.36 -9.01 3.49
CA ASN A 151 -6.43 -9.78 2.67
C ASN A 151 -7.08 -10.94 1.92
N SER A 152 -8.34 -11.28 2.22
CA SER A 152 -9.15 -12.25 1.46
C SER A 152 -9.99 -11.59 0.37
N ARG A 153 -9.94 -10.26 0.22
CA ARG A 153 -10.71 -9.58 -0.81
C ARG A 153 -10.12 -9.86 -2.21
N PRO A 154 -10.98 -10.13 -3.21
CA PRO A 154 -10.58 -10.25 -4.60
C PRO A 154 -9.78 -9.04 -5.11
N LEU A 155 -8.62 -9.30 -5.72
CA LEU A 155 -7.85 -8.34 -6.52
C LEU A 155 -8.32 -8.31 -7.98
N THR A 156 -9.05 -9.36 -8.40
CA THR A 156 -9.61 -9.50 -9.74
C THR A 156 -11.14 -9.49 -9.68
N THR A 157 -11.78 -9.19 -10.81
CA THR A 157 -13.23 -9.38 -10.96
C THR A 157 -13.57 -10.85 -10.69
N VAL A 158 -14.60 -11.09 -9.87
CA VAL A 158 -15.13 -12.43 -9.64
C VAL A 158 -15.94 -12.81 -10.88
N SER A 159 -15.53 -13.89 -11.54
CA SER A 159 -16.24 -14.45 -12.70
C SER A 159 -17.25 -15.48 -12.23
N ASP A 160 -18.40 -15.53 -12.91
CA ASP A 160 -19.45 -16.53 -12.67
C ASP A 160 -19.22 -17.82 -13.49
N ASP A 161 -18.15 -17.88 -14.31
CA ASP A 161 -17.80 -19.08 -15.08
C ASP A 161 -17.08 -20.11 -14.18
N PRO A 162 -17.62 -21.33 -14.02
CA PRO A 162 -16.99 -22.37 -13.20
C PRO A 162 -15.65 -22.89 -13.73
N ASN A 163 -15.25 -22.53 -14.95
CA ASN A 163 -13.93 -22.86 -15.51
C ASN A 163 -12.91 -21.72 -15.39
N ASP A 164 -13.31 -20.57 -14.83
CA ASP A 164 -12.41 -19.44 -14.68
C ASP A 164 -11.40 -19.66 -13.55
N ASN A 165 -10.25 -18.98 -13.64
CA ASN A 165 -9.20 -19.15 -12.65
C ASN A 165 -9.66 -18.71 -11.25
N LEU A 166 -9.15 -19.37 -10.20
CA LEU A 166 -9.36 -18.99 -8.80
C LEU A 166 -9.08 -17.49 -8.59
N VAL A 167 -10.03 -16.82 -7.94
CA VAL A 167 -9.97 -15.38 -7.66
C VAL A 167 -8.72 -15.05 -6.86
N LEU A 168 -7.86 -14.17 -7.38
CA LEU A 168 -6.63 -13.79 -6.69
C LEU A 168 -6.95 -12.85 -5.53
N THR A 169 -6.42 -13.14 -4.34
CA THR A 169 -6.52 -12.28 -3.16
C THR A 169 -5.12 -11.90 -2.67
N PRO A 170 -4.95 -10.82 -1.88
CA PRO A 170 -3.66 -10.53 -1.25
C PRO A 170 -3.08 -11.70 -0.45
N ASN A 171 -3.93 -12.50 0.21
CA ASN A 171 -3.54 -13.68 0.98
C ASN A 171 -2.77 -14.71 0.14
N HIS A 172 -3.11 -14.89 -1.14
CA HIS A 172 -2.37 -15.80 -2.02
C HIS A 172 -0.88 -15.41 -2.14
N PHE A 173 -0.58 -14.11 -2.10
CA PHE A 173 0.79 -13.60 -2.16
C PHE A 173 1.47 -13.56 -0.78
N LEU A 174 0.73 -13.19 0.27
CA LEU A 174 1.26 -13.07 1.63
C LEU A 174 1.58 -14.43 2.26
N ILE A 175 0.76 -15.45 1.97
CA ILE A 175 0.88 -16.80 2.51
C ILE A 175 1.65 -17.71 1.55
N GLY A 176 1.75 -17.33 0.27
CA GLY A 176 2.49 -18.09 -0.75
C GLY A 176 1.81 -19.39 -1.18
N GLN A 177 0.52 -19.54 -0.89
CA GLN A 177 -0.30 -20.69 -1.27
C GLN A 177 -1.39 -20.25 -2.25
N MET A 178 -1.45 -20.90 -3.40
CA MET A 178 -2.54 -20.75 -4.37
C MET A 178 -3.52 -21.90 -4.19
N GLY A 179 -4.78 -21.59 -3.88
CA GLY A 179 -5.87 -22.55 -4.01
C GLY A 179 -6.26 -23.34 -2.77
N ASP A 180 -6.56 -22.67 -1.66
CA ASP A 180 -7.46 -23.25 -0.67
C ASP A 180 -8.58 -22.27 -0.32
N ASN A 181 -9.75 -22.80 0.01
CA ASN A 181 -10.87 -22.01 0.51
C ASN A 181 -10.45 -21.38 1.84
N PHE A 182 -9.93 -20.14 1.79
CA PHE A 182 -9.53 -19.35 2.97
C PHE A 182 -10.71 -19.00 3.89
N VAL A 183 -11.94 -19.30 3.45
CA VAL A 183 -13.15 -19.18 4.25
C VAL A 183 -13.46 -20.56 4.85
N PRO A 184 -13.47 -20.71 6.18
CA PRO A 184 -14.07 -21.88 6.81
C PRO A 184 -15.54 -21.96 6.38
N GLU A 185 -15.94 -23.03 5.70
CA GLU A 185 -17.29 -23.20 5.12
C GLU A 185 -18.39 -23.28 6.22
N SER A 186 -18.00 -23.40 7.49
CA SER A 186 -18.90 -23.31 8.62
C SER A 186 -18.18 -22.84 9.89
N VAL A 187 -18.95 -22.23 10.79
CA VAL A 187 -18.53 -22.00 12.17
C VAL A 187 -18.30 -23.37 12.80
N ASP A 188 -17.08 -23.63 13.23
CA ASP A 188 -16.68 -24.86 13.91
C ASP A 188 -17.74 -25.28 14.94
N SER A 189 -18.38 -26.41 14.66
CA SER A 189 -19.35 -27.05 15.56
C SER A 189 -18.67 -27.83 16.69
N THR A 190 -17.35 -27.72 16.81
CA THR A 190 -16.55 -28.45 17.80
C THR A 190 -16.76 -27.86 19.21
N PRO A 191 -17.01 -28.70 20.24
CA PRO A 191 -17.30 -28.21 21.59
C PRO A 191 -16.03 -27.85 22.37
N PHE A 192 -16.09 -26.69 23.04
CA PHE A 192 -15.40 -26.27 24.28
C PHE A 192 -13.89 -25.96 24.27
N ASN A 193 -13.60 -24.65 24.24
CA ASN A 193 -12.64 -23.95 25.12
C ASN A 193 -13.05 -22.47 25.26
N LEU A 194 -12.57 -21.76 26.31
CA LEU A 194 -12.88 -20.33 26.56
C LEU A 194 -12.61 -19.41 25.37
N SER A 195 -11.65 -19.77 24.50
CA SER A 195 -11.38 -19.10 23.23
C SER A 195 -12.53 -19.24 22.21
N GLY A 196 -13.28 -20.33 22.23
CA GLY A 196 -14.41 -20.57 21.31
C GLY A 196 -15.64 -19.70 21.60
N LYS A 197 -15.88 -19.32 22.87
CA LYS A 197 -16.91 -18.32 23.21
C LYS A 197 -16.51 -16.93 22.72
N ARG A 198 -15.25 -16.55 22.90
CA ARG A 198 -14.70 -15.27 22.42
C ARG A 198 -14.65 -15.22 20.89
N TRP A 199 -14.25 -16.30 20.23
CA TRP A 199 -14.27 -16.43 18.78
C TRP A 199 -15.69 -16.36 18.21
N ARG A 200 -16.68 -17.00 18.84
CA ARG A 200 -18.09 -16.84 18.46
C ARG A 200 -18.58 -15.41 18.62
N ARG A 201 -18.22 -14.73 19.71
CA ARG A 201 -18.54 -13.31 19.92
C ARG A 201 -17.90 -12.43 18.84
N VAL A 202 -16.62 -12.66 18.50
CA VAL A 202 -15.93 -11.94 17.41
C VAL A 202 -16.60 -12.22 16.06
N GLN A 203 -17.01 -13.47 15.78
CA GLN A 203 -17.73 -13.80 14.55
C GLN A 203 -19.13 -13.16 14.50
N GLU A 204 -19.85 -13.11 15.62
CA GLU A 204 -21.13 -12.40 15.73
C GLU A 204 -20.97 -10.90 15.45
N LEU A 205 -19.93 -10.27 16.00
CA LEU A 205 -19.59 -8.87 15.76
C LEU A 205 -19.12 -8.62 14.30
N THR A 206 -18.43 -9.60 13.71
CA THR A 206 -17.93 -9.52 12.32
C THR A 206 -19.01 -9.78 11.28
N ARG A 207 -20.12 -10.45 11.66
CA ARG A 207 -21.24 -10.76 10.76
C ARG A 207 -22.02 -9.53 10.27
N HIS A 208 -21.71 -8.33 10.75
CA HIS A 208 -22.41 -7.09 10.43
C HIS A 208 -21.58 -6.12 9.57
N VAL A 209 -20.45 -6.61 9.01
CA VAL A 209 -19.60 -5.93 8.03
C VAL A 209 -19.89 -6.46 6.63
#